data_AF-A0A0G0HF22-F1
#
_entry.id   AF-A0A0G0HF22-F1
#
_cell.length_a   1.000
_cell.length_b   1.000
_cell.length_c   1.000
_cell.angle_alpha   90.00
_cell.angle_beta   90.00
_cell.angle_gamma   90.00
#
_symmetry.space_group_name_H-M   'P 1'
#
loop_
_entity.id
_entity.type
_entity.pdbx_description
1 polymer ?
#
loop_
_entity_poly.entity_id
_entity_poly.type
_entity_poly.pdbx_seq_one_letter_code
_entity_poly.pdbx_strand_id
1 'polypeptide(L)' 'ILVGGGVAVNNRLRHLMRKTVREAEGSVLFPSYKYLNFDNAAMIGFVGAIRAKRNLFVENPEELDRKPRVSLLQSTIK' A
#
# COMPACT_ATOMS: atom_id res chain seq x y z
N ILE A 1 10.68 3.90 -6.80
CA ILE A 1 9.22 3.78 -7.06
C ILE A 1 8.67 2.51 -6.43
N LEU A 2 7.55 2.59 -5.72
CA LEU A 2 6.79 1.43 -5.25
C LEU A 2 5.57 1.25 -6.14
N VAL A 3 5.25 0.01 -6.54
CA VAL A 3 4.07 -0.27 -7.38
C VAL A 3 3.26 -1.39 -6.74
N GLY A 4 2.00 -1.09 -6.44
CA GLY A 4 0.99 -2.02 -5.94
C GLY A 4 -0.31 -1.96 -6.76
N GLY A 5 -1.26 -2.84 -6.44
CA GLY A 5 -2.53 -2.99 -7.16
C GLY A 5 -2.52 -4.16 -8.14
N GLY A 6 -3.69 -4.75 -8.42
CA GLY A 6 -3.80 -5.95 -9.25
C GLY A 6 -3.20 -5.79 -10.66
N VAL A 7 -3.33 -4.60 -11.25
CA VAL A 7 -2.74 -4.24 -12.55
C VAL A 7 -1.21 -4.31 -12.53
N ALA A 8 -0.58 -4.07 -11.36
CA ALA A 8 0.87 -4.13 -11.19
C ALA A 8 1.43 -5.54 -11.41
N VAL A 9 0.62 -6.59 -11.52
CA VAL A 9 1.06 -7.96 -11.82
C VAL A 9 1.34 -8.17 -13.31
N ASN A 10 0.92 -7.25 -14.18
CA ASN A 10 1.14 -7.36 -15.62
C ASN A 10 2.64 -7.34 -16.00
N ASN A 11 3.08 -8.36 -16.75
CA ASN A 11 4.49 -8.52 -17.10
C ASN A 11 5.02 -7.37 -17.99
N ARG A 12 4.22 -6.90 -18.95
CA ARG A 12 4.59 -5.79 -19.84
C ARG A 12 4.75 -4.50 -19.05
N LEU A 13 3.82 -4.18 -18.16
CA LEU A 13 3.91 -3.02 -17.27
C LEU A 13 5.18 -3.09 -16.41
N ARG A 14 5.45 -4.23 -15.77
CA ARG A 14 6.67 -4.41 -14.94
C ARG A 14 7.95 -4.22 -15.74
N HIS A 15 8.00 -4.73 -16.97
CA HIS A 15 9.16 -4.56 -17.85
C HIS A 15 9.37 -3.09 -18.20
N LEU A 16 8.32 -2.39 -18.64
CA LEU A 16 8.39 -0.98 -19.01
C LEU A 16 8.78 -0.11 -17.80
N MET A 17 8.15 -0.31 -16.64
CA MET A 17 8.48 0.41 -15.40
C MET A 17 9.94 0.23 -15.00
N ARG A 18 10.48 -1.01 -15.07
CA ARG A 18 11.90 -1.25 -14.78
C ARG A 18 12.82 -0.56 -15.77
N LYS A 19 12.48 -0.56 -17.06
CA LYS A 19 13.26 0.13 -18.09
C LYS A 19 13.31 1.63 -17.80
N THR A 20 12.15 2.28 -17.68
CA THR A 20 12.04 3.73 -17.44
C THR A 20 12.73 4.16 -16.15
N VAL A 21 12.57 3.40 -15.07
CA VAL A 21 13.17 3.79 -13.77
C VAL A 21 14.69 3.63 -13.78
N ARG A 22 15.23 2.65 -14.51
CA ARG A 22 16.69 2.51 -14.68
C ARG A 22 17.30 3.64 -15.51
N GLU A 23 16.59 4.11 -16.53
CA GLU A 23 17.03 5.28 -17.34
C GLU A 23 17.12 6.56 -16.49
N ALA A 24 16.35 6.63 -15.40
CA ALA A 24 16.40 7.69 -14.41
C ALA A 24 17.27 7.37 -13.18
N GLU A 25 18.18 6.40 -13.28
CA GLU A 25 19.08 5.96 -12.19
C GLU A 25 18.36 5.54 -10.89
N GLY A 26 17.09 5.15 -10.99
CA GLY A 26 16.26 4.77 -9.87
C GLY A 26 16.08 3.26 -9.70
N SER A 27 15.30 2.90 -8.67
CA SER A 27 14.85 1.54 -8.43
C SER A 27 13.32 1.44 -8.39
N VAL A 28 12.78 0.33 -8.89
CA VAL A 28 11.35 0.01 -8.80
C VAL A 28 11.15 -1.28 -8.02
N LEU A 29 10.29 -1.20 -7.01
CA LEU A 29 9.97 -2.32 -6.13
C LEU A 29 8.51 -2.73 -6.32
N PHE A 30 8.31 -4.04 -6.28
CA PHE A 30 7.01 -4.70 -6.27
C PHE A 30 6.98 -5.63 -5.07
N PRO A 31 5.79 -5.94 -4.51
CA PRO A 31 5.66 -7.03 -3.55
C PRO A 31 6.29 -8.32 -4.08
N SER A 32 7.02 -9.02 -3.21
CA SER A 32 7.80 -10.23 -3.55
C SER A 32 6.93 -11.35 -4.14
N TYR A 33 5.68 -11.43 -3.70
CA TYR A 33 4.69 -12.36 -4.21
C TYR A 33 3.59 -11.64 -4.98
N LYS A 34 3.20 -12.16 -6.14
CA LYS A 34 2.18 -11.55 -7.00
C LYS A 34 0.84 -11.38 -6.28
N TYR A 35 0.42 -12.36 -5.49
CA TYR A 35 -0.85 -12.32 -4.75
C TYR A 35 -0.91 -11.17 -3.72
N LEU A 36 0.23 -10.66 -3.24
CA LEU A 36 0.29 -9.51 -2.34
C LEU A 36 0.03 -8.16 -3.05
N ASN A 37 -0.10 -8.14 -4.38
CA ASN A 37 -0.46 -6.92 -5.12
C ASN A 37 -1.97 -6.66 -5.15
N PHE A 38 -2.79 -7.67 -4.89
CA PHE A 38 -4.25 -7.54 -4.82
C PHE A 38 -4.67 -7.09 -3.43
N ASP A 39 -5.91 -6.62 -3.29
CA ASP A 39 -6.48 -6.31 -1.98
C ASP A 39 -6.48 -7.58 -1.11
N ASN A 40 -5.85 -7.50 0.07
CA ASN A 40 -5.70 -8.64 0.95
C ASN A 40 -5.71 -8.22 2.43
N ALA A 41 -6.07 -9.15 3.32
CA ALA A 41 -6.09 -8.88 4.76
C ALA A 41 -4.68 -8.68 5.35
N ALA A 42 -3.64 -9.22 4.72
CA ALA A 42 -2.28 -9.11 5.23
C ALA A 42 -1.77 -7.65 5.22
N MET A 43 -2.05 -6.86 4.18
CA MET A 43 -1.71 -5.43 4.16
C MET A 43 -2.47 -4.63 5.23
N ILE A 44 -3.74 -4.98 5.49
CA ILE A 44 -4.54 -4.36 6.55
C ILE A 44 -3.96 -4.68 7.94
N GLY A 45 -3.64 -5.96 8.19
CA GLY A 45 -3.00 -6.38 9.43
C GLY A 45 -1.63 -5.73 9.66
N PHE A 46 -0.82 -5.60 8.59
CA PHE A 46 0.49 -4.95 8.67
C PHE A 46 0.38 -3.47 9.04
N VAL A 47 -0.51 -2.72 8.39
CA VAL A 47 -0.74 -1.30 8.72
C VAL A 47 -1.34 -1.16 10.12
N GLY A 48 -2.28 -2.03 10.51
CA GLY A 48 -2.84 -2.07 11.86
C GLY A 48 -1.77 -2.28 12.93
N ALA A 49 -0.84 -3.22 12.72
CA ALA A 49 0.28 -3.46 13.62
C ALA A 49 1.22 -2.25 13.71
N ILE A 50 1.51 -1.57 12.60
CA ILE A 50 2.30 -0.33 12.62
C ILE A 50 1.61 0.76 13.45
N ARG A 51 0.30 0.94 13.28
CA ARG A 51 -0.50 1.92 14.04
C ARG A 51 -0.50 1.61 15.53
N ALA A 52 -0.74 0.35 15.89
CA ALA A 52 -0.70 -0.11 17.28
C ALA A 52 0.67 0.14 17.93
N LYS A 53 1.77 -0.16 17.22
CA LYS A 53 3.14 0.13 17.69
C LYS A 53 3.41 1.62 17.93
N ARG A 54 2.66 2.50 17.29
CA ARG A 54 2.73 3.97 17.46
C ARG A 54 1.69 4.49 18.45
N ASN A 55 1.00 3.62 19.19
CA ASN A 55 -0.10 3.98 20.09
C ASN A 55 -1.25 4.73 19.41
N LEU A 56 -1.49 4.49 18.11
CA LEU A 56 -2.55 5.12 17.33
C LEU A 56 -3.83 4.27 17.39
N PHE A 57 -4.47 4.26 18.55
CA PHE A 57 -5.75 3.60 18.78
C PHE A 57 -6.91 4.58 18.64
N VAL A 58 -8.09 4.06 18.37
CA VAL A 58 -9.33 4.84 18.45
C VAL A 58 -9.68 4.98 19.92
N GLU A 59 -9.87 6.20 20.40
CA GLU A 59 -10.20 6.48 21.80
C GLU A 59 -11.70 6.35 22.07
N ASN A 60 -12.53 6.77 21.11
CA ASN A 60 -13.99 6.68 21.17
C ASN A 60 -14.51 5.58 20.23
N PRO A 61 -15.02 4.45 20.74
CA PRO A 61 -15.54 3.35 19.91
C PRO A 61 -16.62 3.76 18.91
N GLU A 62 -17.41 4.80 19.19
CA GLU A 62 -18.44 5.31 18.27
C GLU A 62 -17.84 5.93 16.99
N GLU A 63 -16.54 6.27 17.00
CA GLU A 63 -15.83 6.75 15.81
C GLU A 63 -15.35 5.60 14.90
N LEU A 64 -15.45 4.36 15.35
CA LEU A 64 -15.08 3.17 14.58
C LEU A 64 -16.22 2.78 13.63
N ASP A 65 -16.46 3.61 12.62
CA ASP A 65 -17.35 3.31 11.50
C ASP A 65 -16.62 3.45 10.16
N ARG A 66 -17.20 2.84 9.12
CA ARG A 66 -16.71 2.92 7.75
C ARG A 66 -16.67 4.37 7.28
N LYS A 67 -15.58 4.74 6.60
CA LYS A 67 -15.46 6.01 5.88
C LYS A 67 -15.33 5.71 4.38
N PRO A 68 -16.44 5.58 3.62
CA PRO A 68 -16.42 5.08 2.24
C PRO A 68 -15.61 5.93 1.26
N ARG A 69 -15.45 7.22 1.56
CA ARG A 69 -14.68 8.19 0.76
C ARG A 69 -13.45 8.71 1.51
N VAL A 70 -12.84 7.85 2.34
CA VAL A 70 -11.60 8.20 3.05
C VAL A 70 -10.52 8.57 2.02
N SER A 71 -9.94 9.75 2.18
CA SER A 71 -8.84 10.17 1.32
C SER A 71 -7.52 9.56 1.82
N LEU A 72 -6.57 9.37 0.91
CA LEU A 72 -5.23 8.90 1.30
C LEU A 72 -4.61 9.82 2.34
N LEU A 73 -4.67 11.14 2.14
CA LEU A 73 -4.16 12.15 3.08
C LEU A 73 -4.78 12.04 4.49
N GLN A 74 -6.06 11.67 4.58
CA GLN A 74 -6.73 11.47 5.87
C GLN A 74 -6.29 10.16 6.56
N SER A 75 -5.94 9.14 5.78
CA SER A 75 -5.51 7.83 6.29
C SER A 75 -4.01 7.75 6.61
N THR A 76 -3.20 8.65 6.05
CA THR A 76 -1.75 8.67 6.23
C THR A 76 -1.37 8.99 7.67
N ILE A 77 -0.53 8.13 8.25
CA ILE A 77 0.10 8.38 9.54
C ILE A 77 1.13 9.49 9.34
N LYS A 78 0.96 10.63 10.03
CA LYS A 78 1.97 11.69 10.09
C LYS A 78 3.17 11.28 10.95
#